data_AF-A0A1H3JF53-F1
#
_entry.id   AF-A0A1H3JF53-F1
#
_cell.length_a   1.000
_cell.length_b   1.000
_cell.length_c   1.000
_cell.angle_alpha   90.00
_cell.angle_beta   90.00
_cell.angle_gamma   90.00
#
_symmetry.space_group_name_H-M   'P 1'
#
loop_
_entity.id
_entity.type
_entity.pdbx_description
1 polymer ?
#
loop_
_entity_poly.entity_id
_entity_poly.type
_entity_poly.pdbx_seq_one_letter_code
_entity_poly.pdbx_strand_id
1 'polypeptide(L)' 'MNEPTITCSNCHIEIRLTESLAAPLLAATHQQYQQRLAQKDHEIAKREQDIPASRKSI' A
#
# COMPACT_ATOMS: atom_id res chain seq x y z
N MET A 1 15.09 19.33 1.77
CA MET A 1 14.75 17.97 1.30
C MET A 1 15.66 17.67 0.12
N ASN A 2 16.59 16.72 0.24
CA ASN A 2 17.55 16.39 -0.82
C ASN A 2 16.92 15.28 -1.67
N GLU A 3 16.40 15.61 -2.85
CA GLU A 3 15.82 14.61 -3.76
C GLU A 3 16.92 13.65 -4.24
N PRO A 4 16.69 12.33 -4.14
CA PRO A 4 17.69 11.36 -4.56
C PRO A 4 17.84 11.38 -6.09
N THR A 5 19.06 11.24 -6.56
CA THR A 5 19.43 11.21 -7.98
C THR A 5 20.13 9.90 -8.28
N ILE A 6 19.76 9.25 -9.38
CA ILE A 6 20.44 8.03 -9.86
C ILE A 6 21.07 8.30 -11.22
N THR A 7 22.29 7.82 -11.40
CA THR A 7 22.97 7.90 -12.69
C THR A 7 22.74 6.61 -13.45
N CYS A 8 22.18 6.70 -14.66
CA CYS A 8 21.99 5.53 -15.51
C CYS A 8 23.34 5.04 -16.04
N SER A 9 23.74 3.80 -15.74
CA SER A 9 25.02 3.24 -16.19
C SER A 9 25.12 3.00 -17.72
N ASN A 10 23.99 3.06 -18.44
CA ASN A 10 23.93 2.81 -19.88
C ASN A 10 24.12 4.10 -20.71
N CYS A 11 23.57 5.22 -20.26
CA CYS A 11 23.60 6.49 -20.99
C CYS A 11 24.18 7.66 -20.19
N HIS A 12 24.62 7.44 -18.95
CA HIS A 12 25.23 8.42 -18.04
C HIS A 12 24.36 9.65 -17.74
N ILE A 13 23.04 9.55 -17.95
CA ILE A 13 22.10 10.60 -17.62
C ILE A 13 21.83 10.58 -16.11
N GLU A 14 21.90 11.77 -15.49
CA GLU A 14 21.43 12.00 -14.13
C GLU A 14 19.91 12.08 -14.12
N ILE A 15 19.28 11.09 -13.48
CA ILE A 15 17.83 11.01 -13.36
C ILE A 15 17.47 11.43 -11.94
N ARG A 16 16.76 12.55 -11.82
CA ARG A 16 16.17 12.99 -10.55
C ARG A 16 15.01 12.06 -10.22
N LEU A 17 15.06 11.39 -9.08
CA LEU A 17 13.93 10.62 -8.54
C LEU A 17 12.90 11.61 -8.00
N THR A 18 12.25 12.31 -8.92
CA THR A 18 11.08 13.12 -8.65
C THR A 18 9.91 12.19 -8.31
N GLU A 19 8.92 12.67 -7.57
CA GLU A 19 7.71 11.88 -7.25
C GLU A 19 7.02 11.31 -8.50
N SER A 20 7.20 11.95 -9.66
CA SER A 20 6.69 11.50 -10.96
C SER A 20 7.30 10.16 -11.42
N LEU A 21 8.58 9.91 -11.17
CA LEU A 21 9.24 8.67 -11.61
C LEU A 21 8.83 7.46 -10.76
N ALA A 22 8.48 7.70 -9.50
CA ALA A 22 7.94 6.70 -8.58
C ALA A 22 6.42 6.57 -8.65
N ALA A 23 5.72 7.51 -9.30
CA ALA A 23 4.25 7.54 -9.36
C ALA A 23 3.62 6.22 -9.85
N PRO A 24 4.15 5.51 -10.88
CA PRO A 24 3.59 4.23 -11.28
C PRO A 24 3.72 3.15 -10.20
N LEU A 25 4.86 3.12 -9.50
CA LEU A 25 5.10 2.15 -8.42
C LEU A 25 4.26 2.47 -7.18
N LEU A 26 4.10 3.76 -6.85
CA LEU A 26 3.26 4.21 -5.75
C LEU A 26 1.78 3.91 -6.04
N ALA A 27 1.32 4.16 -7.27
CA ALA A 27 -0.04 3.83 -7.69
C ALA A 27 -0.31 2.31 -7.61
N ALA A 28 0.61 1.49 -8.13
CA ALA A 28 0.51 0.03 -8.07
C ALA A 28 0.50 -0.47 -6.61
N THR A 29 1.38 0.07 -5.77
CA THR A 29 1.44 -0.28 -4.34
C THR A 29 0.15 0.14 -3.64
N HIS A 30 -0.33 1.35 -3.86
CA HIS A 30 -1.56 1.84 -3.25
C HIS A 30 -2.77 0.95 -3.60
N GLN A 31 -2.91 0.57 -4.88
CA GLN A 31 -3.97 -0.34 -5.32
C GLN A 31 -3.87 -1.72 -4.63
N GLN A 32 -2.67 -2.29 -4.54
CA GLN A 32 -2.46 -3.58 -3.86
C GLN A 32 -2.84 -3.51 -2.38
N TYR A 33 -2.48 -2.43 -1.68
CA TYR A 33 -2.82 -2.25 -0.27
C TYR A 33 -4.32 -2.02 -0.08
N GLN A 34 -4.97 -1.24 -0.94
CA GLN A 34 -6.42 -1.06 -0.89
C GLN A 34 -7.18 -2.39 -1.04
N GLN A 35 -6.75 -3.25 -1.98
CA GLN A 35 -7.34 -4.58 -2.15
C GLN A 35 -7.13 -5.46 -0.91
N ARG A 36 -5.93 -5.46 -0.32
CA ARG A 36 -5.64 -6.22 0.90
C ARG A 36 -6.46 -5.73 2.10
N LEU A 37 -6.67 -4.42 2.22
CA LEU A 37 -7.50 -3.85 3.28
C LEU A 37 -8.96 -4.26 3.11
N ALA A 38 -9.53 -4.10 1.91
CA ALA A 38 -10.91 -4.51 1.64
C ALA A 38 -11.13 -6.01 1.90
N GLN A 39 -10.18 -6.87 1.48
CA GLN A 39 -10.22 -8.30 1.76
C GLN A 39 -10.20 -8.59 3.28
N LYS A 40 -9.33 -7.88 4.02
CA LYS A 40 -9.27 -8.02 5.48
C LYS A 40 -10.51 -7.51 6.18
N ASP A 41 -11.09 -6.40 5.73
CA ASP A 41 -12.35 -5.88 6.29
C ASP A 41 -13.49 -6.88 6.08
N HIS A 42 -13.55 -7.53 4.91
CA HIS A 42 -14.50 -8.62 4.67
C HIS A 42 -14.28 -9.84 5.57
N GLU A 43 -13.02 -10.22 5.81
CA GLU A 43 -12.67 -11.31 6.72
C GLU A 43 -13.01 -10.99 8.17
N ILE A 44 -12.75 -9.75 8.60
CA ILE A 44 -13.10 -9.26 9.93
C ILE A 44 -14.62 -9.23 10.09
N ALA A 45 -15.36 -8.68 9.12
CA ALA A 45 -16.82 -8.65 9.16
C ALA A 45 -17.42 -10.06 9.23
N LYS A 46 -16.88 -11.03 8.48
CA LYS A 46 -17.29 -12.44 8.62
C LYS A 46 -17.01 -12.99 10.01
N ARG A 47 -15.81 -12.77 10.54
CA ARG A 47 -15.46 -13.20 11.90
C ARG A 47 -16.36 -12.57 12.95
N GLU A 48 -16.70 -11.30 12.82
CA GLU A 48 -17.58 -10.60 13.76
C GLU A 48 -19.04 -11.09 13.67
N GLN A 49 -19.51 -11.45 12.47
CA GLN A 49 -20.81 -12.11 12.29
C GLN A 49 -20.83 -13.51 12.92
N ASP A 50 -19.69 -14.19 12.94
CA ASP A 50 -19.50 -15.51 13.57
C ASP A 50 -19.23 -15.42 15.09
N ILE A 51 -19.17 -14.22 15.69
CA ILE A 51 -19.12 -14.04 17.16
C ILE A 51 -20.55 -13.74 17.65
N PRO A 52 -21.34 -14.77 18.02
CA PRO A 52 -22.59 -14.54 18.73
C PRO A 52 -22.27 -13.98 20.13
N ALA A 53 -22.46 -12.68 20.30
CA ALA A 53 -22.97 -12.00 21.49
C ALA A 53 -22.62 -12.53 22.91
N SER A 54 -21.49 -13.20 23.14
CA SER A 54 -21.12 -13.71 24.47
C SER A 54 -20.41 -12.67 25.35
N ARG A 55 -20.75 -11.39 25.17
CA ARG A 55 -20.29 -10.27 26.01
C ARG A 55 -21.44 -9.58 26.76
N LYS A 56 -22.52 -10.31 27.02
CA LYS A 56 -23.60 -9.91 27.94
C LYS A 56 -23.69 -10.87 29.14
N SER A 57 -22.62 -10.98 29.91
CA SER A 57 -22.66 -11.50 31.29
C SER A 57 -21.25 -11.49 31.87
N ILE A 58 -20.90 -10.42 32.56
CA ILE A 58 -20.10 -10.35 33.81
C ILE A 58 -20.37 -8.95 34.38
#